data_AF-A0A8T4JY23-F1
#
_entry.id   AF-A0A8T4JY23-F1
#
_cell.length_a   1.000
_cell.length_b   1.000
_cell.length_c   1.000
_cell.angle_alpha   90.00
_cell.angle_beta   90.00
_cell.angle_gamma   90.00
#
_symmetry.space_group_name_H-M   'P 1'
#
loop_
_entity.id
_entity.type
_entity.pdbx_description
1 polymer ?
#
loop_
_entity_poly.entity_id
_entity_poly.type
_entity_poly.pdbx_seq_one_letter_code
_entity_poly.pdbx_strand_id
1 'polypeptide(L)'
;MALFGKLFEKKECAICGGEIGLLGNRKLEDGNCCKNCAAKLSPWFNDRRQSTVEEIKEQLAYREANKEKVAAFHITRTLGEDTKVLLDEDAGLFMVTASRNLADANPDVLAFSDVTGCKLDIDERKTEIEYRDAEGKRQSFTPCRYAYSYNFYIVINVNNPYFNEIRFQLNDSAVDNDAETLLDGPDAVRPMRGGTRPGMAGRAPVGGGMRGGVPVSNAEEVRASVEYRQYEEMGQEIRDALLRVREQVRNEAAAAAAPKTAVTCPFCGATTTPDASGCCEFCGGAVNG
;
A
#
# COMPACT_ATOMS: atom_id res chain seq x y z
N MET A 1 -41.61 30.03 -27.70
CA MET A 1 -40.96 28.73 -27.45
C MET A 1 -39.44 28.88 -27.51
N ALA A 2 -38.83 29.62 -26.59
CA ALA A 2 -37.38 29.83 -26.59
C ALA A 2 -36.89 30.15 -25.17
N LEU A 3 -36.77 29.13 -24.31
CA LEU A 3 -36.15 29.32 -22.98
C LEU A 3 -35.52 28.05 -22.37
N PHE A 4 -35.13 27.05 -23.19
CA PHE A 4 -34.45 25.83 -22.70
C PHE A 4 -33.30 25.34 -23.61
N GLY A 5 -32.79 26.17 -24.52
CA GLY A 5 -31.85 25.74 -25.58
C GLY A 5 -30.35 25.93 -25.32
N LYS A 6 -29.91 26.33 -24.11
CA LYS A 6 -28.49 26.64 -23.82
C LYS A 6 -28.03 26.21 -22.44
N LEU A 7 -28.42 25.03 -21.94
CA LEU A 7 -27.94 24.61 -20.62
C LEU A 7 -26.73 23.68 -20.60
N PHE A 8 -26.33 23.02 -21.69
CA PHE A 8 -25.09 22.22 -21.69
C PHE A 8 -24.50 22.11 -23.10
N GLU A 9 -23.48 22.90 -23.43
CA GLU A 9 -22.56 22.54 -24.51
C GLU A 9 -21.92 21.21 -24.14
N LYS A 10 -22.20 20.16 -24.93
CA LYS A 10 -21.56 18.86 -24.77
C LYS A 10 -20.07 19.04 -25.00
N LYS A 11 -19.26 18.71 -24.01
CA LYS A 11 -17.81 18.77 -24.12
C LYS A 11 -17.34 17.56 -24.90
N GLU A 12 -16.30 17.73 -25.70
CA GLU A 12 -15.65 16.63 -26.42
C GLU A 12 -14.42 16.17 -25.65
N CYS A 13 -14.15 14.86 -25.69
CA CYS A 13 -12.96 14.27 -25.12
C CYS A 13 -11.76 14.54 -26.02
N ALA A 14 -10.77 15.30 -25.54
CA ALA A 14 -9.54 15.62 -26.25
C ALA A 14 -8.63 14.39 -26.51
N ILE A 15 -8.95 13.24 -25.89
CA ILE A 15 -8.19 11.99 -26.05
C ILE A 15 -8.80 11.09 -27.13
N CYS A 16 -10.13 10.95 -27.18
CA CYS A 16 -10.80 10.00 -28.07
C CYS A 16 -11.83 10.62 -29.02
N GLY A 17 -12.07 11.93 -28.97
CA GLY A 17 -13.08 12.65 -29.76
C GLY A 17 -14.54 12.34 -29.37
N GLY A 18 -14.78 11.52 -28.35
CA GLY A 18 -16.12 11.16 -27.92
C GLY A 18 -16.82 12.28 -27.14
N GLU A 19 -18.14 12.39 -27.29
CA GLU A 19 -18.97 13.30 -26.48
C GLU A 19 -18.92 12.93 -24.99
N ILE A 20 -18.71 13.94 -24.13
CA ILE A 20 -18.70 13.81 -22.67
C ILE A 20 -20.07 14.23 -22.14
N GLY A 21 -20.75 13.27 -21.50
CA GLY A 21 -22.00 13.53 -20.79
C GLY A 21 -21.82 14.38 -19.53
N LEU A 22 -22.95 14.73 -18.89
CA LEU A 22 -22.99 15.61 -17.72
C LEU A 22 -22.13 15.11 -16.54
N LEU A 23 -22.00 13.80 -16.40
CA LEU A 23 -21.26 13.12 -15.33
C LEU A 23 -20.10 12.33 -15.95
N GLY A 24 -18.87 12.68 -15.57
CA GLY A 24 -17.66 11.98 -16.06
C GLY A 24 -16.71 12.84 -16.91
N ASN A 25 -16.84 14.17 -16.86
CA ASN A 25 -15.80 15.05 -17.35
C ASN A 25 -14.66 15.17 -16.34
N ARG A 26 -13.45 14.75 -16.73
CA ARG A 26 -12.21 15.18 -16.07
C ARG A 26 -11.67 16.38 -16.82
N LYS A 27 -11.72 17.56 -16.19
CA LYS A 27 -11.13 18.77 -16.73
C LYS A 27 -9.60 18.65 -16.69
N LEU A 28 -8.96 18.92 -17.83
CA LEU A 28 -7.51 19.02 -18.01
C LEU A 28 -7.11 20.50 -18.11
N GLU A 29 -5.81 20.80 -18.15
CA GLU A 29 -5.31 22.16 -18.34
C GLU A 29 -5.78 22.75 -19.69
N ASP A 30 -5.58 22.00 -20.77
CA ASP A 30 -5.83 22.39 -22.17
C ASP A 30 -6.90 21.51 -22.85
N GLY A 31 -7.76 20.85 -22.07
CA GLY A 31 -8.80 19.99 -22.64
C GLY A 31 -9.75 19.33 -21.65
N ASN A 32 -10.46 18.31 -22.12
CA ASN A 32 -11.38 17.51 -21.33
C ASN A 32 -11.14 16.01 -21.61
N CYS A 33 -11.19 15.17 -20.59
CA CYS A 33 -11.02 13.73 -20.69
C CYS A 33 -12.29 13.02 -20.20
N CYS A 34 -12.79 12.07 -20.99
CA CYS A 34 -13.98 11.29 -20.63
C CYS A 34 -13.64 10.23 -19.58
N LYS A 35 -14.65 9.78 -18.82
CA LYS A 35 -14.50 8.72 -17.81
C LYS A 35 -13.84 7.43 -18.33
N ASN A 36 -14.07 7.06 -19.60
CA ASN A 36 -13.53 5.82 -20.16
C ASN A 36 -12.03 5.94 -20.46
N CYS A 37 -11.56 7.10 -20.93
CA CYS A 37 -10.13 7.35 -21.09
C CYS A 37 -9.47 7.49 -19.72
N ALA A 38 -10.10 8.21 -18.78
CA ALA A 38 -9.59 8.35 -17.42
C ALA A 38 -9.47 7.01 -16.68
N ALA A 39 -10.39 6.07 -16.90
CA ALA A 39 -10.36 4.74 -16.28
C ALA A 39 -9.21 3.84 -16.78
N LYS A 40 -8.57 4.17 -17.90
CA LYS A 40 -7.40 3.44 -18.42
C LYS A 40 -6.09 3.87 -17.78
N LEU A 41 -6.08 5.04 -17.14
CA LEU A 41 -4.90 5.58 -16.47
C LEU A 41 -4.49 4.69 -15.29
N SER A 42 -3.26 4.84 -14.83
CA SER A 42 -2.80 4.13 -13.62
C SER A 42 -3.69 4.51 -12.44
N PRO A 43 -4.08 3.55 -11.56
CA PRO A 43 -4.77 3.87 -10.31
C PRO A 43 -3.94 4.77 -9.39
N TRP A 44 -2.61 4.78 -9.57
CA TRP A 44 -1.66 5.57 -8.80
C TRP A 44 -1.36 6.93 -9.44
N PHE A 45 -1.89 7.21 -10.63
CA PHE A 45 -1.59 8.43 -11.38
C PHE A 45 -1.96 9.70 -10.58
N ASN A 46 -0.94 10.41 -10.11
CA ASN A 46 -1.05 11.53 -9.18
C ASN A 46 -1.25 12.85 -9.93
N ASP A 47 -2.38 13.05 -10.61
CA ASP A 47 -2.63 14.38 -11.19
C ASP A 47 -4.11 14.72 -11.42
N ARG A 48 -4.86 14.75 -10.32
CA ARG A 48 -6.32 14.74 -10.38
C ARG A 48 -6.94 16.01 -11.00
N ARG A 49 -6.20 17.11 -11.29
CA ARG A 49 -6.78 18.35 -11.83
C ARG A 49 -5.90 19.23 -12.74
N GLN A 50 -4.63 18.90 -13.02
CA GLN A 50 -3.72 19.81 -13.75
C GLN A 50 -3.01 19.22 -14.97
N SER A 51 -3.17 17.93 -15.28
CA SER A 51 -2.52 17.37 -16.47
C SER A 51 -3.00 18.05 -17.76
N THR A 52 -2.08 18.22 -18.69
CA THR A 52 -2.34 18.53 -20.09
C THR A 52 -2.86 17.31 -20.85
N VAL A 53 -3.44 17.53 -22.03
CA VAL A 53 -3.87 16.48 -22.95
C VAL A 53 -2.70 15.58 -23.35
N GLU A 54 -1.51 16.14 -23.53
CA GLU A 54 -0.32 15.39 -23.94
C GLU A 54 0.17 14.46 -22.82
N GLU A 55 0.28 14.94 -21.59
CA GLU A 55 0.66 14.09 -20.43
C GLU A 55 -0.31 12.92 -20.24
N ILE A 56 -1.61 13.14 -20.48
CA ILE A 56 -2.61 12.06 -20.45
C ILE A 56 -2.36 11.04 -21.56
N LYS A 57 -1.98 11.47 -22.77
CA LYS A 57 -1.65 10.55 -23.86
C LYS A 57 -0.38 9.76 -23.58
N GLU A 58 0.66 10.41 -23.05
CA GLU A 58 1.90 9.74 -22.64
C GLU A 58 1.62 8.68 -21.57
N GLN A 59 0.82 9.02 -20.56
CA GLN A 59 0.41 8.09 -19.52
C GLN A 59 -0.36 6.91 -20.13
N LEU A 60 -1.30 7.14 -21.05
CA LEU A 60 -2.02 6.07 -21.74
C LEU A 60 -1.11 5.18 -22.59
N ALA A 61 -0.11 5.75 -23.26
CA ALA A 61 0.89 4.99 -24.00
C ALA A 61 1.74 4.12 -23.06
N TYR A 62 2.16 4.67 -21.92
CA TYR A 62 2.80 3.91 -20.85
C TYR A 62 1.93 2.74 -20.36
N ARG A 63 0.62 2.97 -20.18
CA ARG A 63 -0.34 1.92 -19.78
C ARG A 63 -0.50 0.85 -20.85
N GLU A 64 -0.49 1.22 -22.13
CA GLU A 64 -0.56 0.25 -23.23
C GLU A 64 0.69 -0.64 -23.24
N ALA A 65 1.88 -0.05 -23.13
CA ALA A 65 3.14 -0.80 -23.03
C ALA A 65 3.20 -1.70 -21.78
N ASN A 66 2.60 -1.25 -20.67
CA ASN A 66 2.54 -2.05 -19.44
C ASN A 66 1.73 -3.35 -19.60
N LYS A 67 0.81 -3.45 -20.56
CA LYS A 67 0.04 -4.70 -20.78
C LYS A 67 0.94 -5.88 -21.12
N GLU A 68 2.00 -5.66 -21.89
CA GLU A 68 2.97 -6.71 -22.22
C GLU A 68 3.73 -7.17 -20.98
N LYS A 69 4.09 -6.23 -20.09
CA LYS A 69 4.72 -6.55 -18.80
C LYS A 69 3.79 -7.39 -17.92
N VAL A 70 2.50 -7.03 -17.85
CA VAL A 70 1.51 -7.80 -17.08
C VAL A 70 1.35 -9.21 -17.65
N ALA A 71 1.32 -9.36 -18.97
CA ALA A 71 1.19 -10.65 -19.64
C ALA A 71 2.43 -11.54 -19.42
N ALA A 72 3.62 -10.94 -19.31
CA ALA A 72 4.89 -11.65 -19.10
C ALA A 72 5.23 -11.90 -17.62
N PHE A 73 4.42 -11.39 -16.67
CA PHE A 73 4.74 -11.46 -15.25
C PHE A 73 4.54 -12.86 -14.67
N HIS A 74 5.55 -13.38 -13.98
CA HIS A 74 5.51 -14.68 -13.32
C HIS A 74 5.39 -14.51 -11.81
N ILE A 75 4.21 -14.82 -11.26
CA ILE A 75 3.98 -14.68 -9.82
C ILE A 75 4.75 -15.76 -9.07
N THR A 76 5.82 -15.35 -8.40
CA THR A 76 6.64 -16.17 -7.50
C THR A 76 6.11 -16.15 -6.06
N ARG A 77 5.56 -15.01 -5.64
CA ARG A 77 5.01 -14.82 -4.29
C ARG A 77 3.86 -13.81 -4.30
N THR A 78 2.91 -14.03 -3.40
CA THR A 78 1.73 -13.18 -3.20
C THR A 78 1.67 -12.75 -1.74
N LEU A 79 1.57 -11.44 -1.49
CA LEU A 79 1.46 -10.87 -0.15
C LEU A 79 0.23 -9.97 -0.05
N GLY A 80 -0.46 -9.98 1.09
CA GLY A 80 -1.71 -9.23 1.28
C GLY A 80 -2.97 -10.08 1.08
N GLU A 81 -4.12 -9.53 1.49
CA GLU A 81 -5.43 -10.20 1.44
C GLU A 81 -6.28 -9.67 0.27
N ASP A 82 -6.98 -8.56 0.44
CA ASP A 82 -7.78 -7.96 -0.64
C ASP A 82 -6.89 -7.31 -1.69
N THR A 83 -6.13 -6.28 -1.30
CA THR A 83 -5.10 -5.70 -2.15
C THR A 83 -3.80 -6.44 -1.94
N LYS A 84 -3.27 -7.01 -3.02
CA LYS A 84 -2.08 -7.86 -2.99
C LYS A 84 -0.88 -7.15 -3.61
N VAL A 85 0.29 -7.41 -3.05
CA VAL A 85 1.58 -7.22 -3.70
C VAL A 85 1.98 -8.55 -4.32
N LEU A 86 2.04 -8.59 -5.66
CA LEU A 86 2.49 -9.76 -6.41
C LEU A 86 3.95 -9.54 -6.78
N LEU A 87 4.79 -10.55 -6.55
CA LEU A 87 6.23 -10.50 -6.79
C LEU A 87 6.59 -11.45 -7.94
N ASP A 88 7.48 -10.99 -8.80
CA ASP A 88 8.25 -11.78 -9.74
C ASP A 88 9.71 -11.62 -9.34
N GLU A 89 10.14 -12.44 -8.38
CA GLU A 89 11.48 -12.38 -7.78
C GLU A 89 12.56 -12.74 -8.79
N ASP A 90 12.24 -13.57 -9.79
CA ASP A 90 13.15 -13.97 -10.86
C ASP A 90 13.44 -12.82 -11.83
N ALA A 91 12.40 -12.05 -12.21
CA ALA A 91 12.53 -10.89 -13.09
C ALA A 91 12.86 -9.58 -12.34
N GLY A 92 12.80 -9.60 -11.01
CA GLY A 92 13.01 -8.41 -10.18
C GLY A 92 11.87 -7.39 -10.28
N LEU A 93 10.63 -7.86 -10.44
CA LEU A 93 9.44 -7.03 -10.67
C LEU A 93 8.38 -7.22 -9.56
N PHE A 94 7.53 -6.21 -9.40
CA PHE A 94 6.33 -6.31 -8.58
C PHE A 94 5.16 -5.53 -9.18
N MET A 95 3.96 -5.85 -8.71
CA MET A 95 2.75 -5.06 -8.96
C MET A 95 1.84 -5.06 -7.73
N VAL A 96 0.98 -4.06 -7.62
CA VAL A 96 -0.02 -3.95 -6.54
C VAL A 96 -1.41 -3.94 -7.14
N THR A 97 -2.30 -4.82 -6.69
CA THR A 97 -3.65 -4.96 -7.26
C THR A 97 -4.64 -5.63 -6.31
N ALA A 98 -5.89 -5.16 -6.34
CA ALA A 98 -7.03 -5.87 -5.75
C ALA A 98 -7.78 -6.73 -6.79
N SER A 99 -7.48 -6.55 -8.08
CA SER A 99 -8.16 -7.30 -9.16
C SER A 99 -7.62 -8.72 -9.27
N ARG A 100 -8.53 -9.67 -9.48
CA ARG A 100 -8.19 -11.05 -9.86
C ARG A 100 -7.92 -11.20 -11.36
N ASN A 101 -8.49 -10.33 -12.19
CA ASN A 101 -8.23 -10.32 -13.63
C ASN A 101 -7.14 -9.28 -13.92
N LEU A 102 -5.90 -9.76 -14.05
CA LEU A 102 -4.74 -8.90 -14.31
C LEU A 102 -4.74 -8.32 -15.72
N ALA A 103 -5.21 -9.07 -16.72
CA ALA A 103 -5.25 -8.62 -18.11
C ALA A 103 -6.18 -7.40 -18.29
N ASP A 104 -7.35 -7.43 -17.64
CA ASP A 104 -8.32 -6.33 -17.72
C ASP A 104 -7.92 -5.14 -16.84
N ALA A 105 -7.43 -5.41 -15.62
CA ALA A 105 -7.04 -4.35 -14.67
C ALA A 105 -5.72 -3.67 -15.07
N ASN A 106 -4.83 -4.42 -15.72
CA ASN A 106 -3.51 -3.98 -16.16
C ASN A 106 -2.75 -3.30 -14.99
N PRO A 107 -2.51 -3.91 -13.82
CA PRO A 107 -1.81 -3.22 -12.73
C PRO A 107 -0.40 -2.78 -13.15
N ASP A 108 0.10 -1.66 -12.62
CA ASP A 108 1.44 -1.16 -12.94
C ASP A 108 2.52 -2.16 -12.52
N VAL A 109 3.32 -2.62 -13.48
CA VAL A 109 4.47 -3.51 -13.26
C VAL A 109 5.72 -2.66 -13.13
N LEU A 110 6.33 -2.72 -11.95
CA LEU A 110 7.46 -1.89 -11.54
C LEU A 110 8.66 -2.78 -11.21
N ALA A 111 9.87 -2.24 -11.37
CA ALA A 111 11.07 -2.94 -10.93
C ALA A 111 11.29 -2.73 -9.42
N PHE A 112 11.87 -3.72 -8.74
CA PHE A 112 12.28 -3.53 -7.34
C PHE A 112 13.29 -2.40 -7.17
N SER A 113 14.12 -2.14 -8.19
CA SER A 113 15.06 -1.01 -8.20
C SER A 113 14.36 0.35 -8.16
N ASP A 114 13.08 0.42 -8.57
CA ASP A 114 12.31 1.66 -8.52
C ASP A 114 11.83 1.97 -7.09
N VAL A 115 11.86 1.00 -6.16
CA VAL A 115 11.44 1.20 -4.77
C VAL A 115 12.44 2.08 -4.03
N THR A 116 11.99 3.25 -3.58
CA THR A 116 12.78 4.21 -2.79
C THR A 116 12.48 4.14 -1.30
N GLY A 117 11.35 3.54 -0.92
CA GLY A 117 10.96 3.29 0.47
C GLY A 117 9.72 2.40 0.56
N CYS A 118 9.55 1.72 1.69
CA CYS A 118 8.32 1.01 2.02
C CYS A 118 8.10 1.12 3.53
N LYS A 119 6.89 1.45 3.97
CA LYS A 119 6.53 1.48 5.39
C LYS A 119 5.13 0.94 5.64
N LEU A 120 4.96 0.37 6.83
CA LEU A 120 3.67 0.12 7.42
C LEU A 120 3.21 1.40 8.14
N ASP A 121 2.03 1.89 7.79
CA ASP A 121 1.39 3.07 8.36
C ASP A 121 0.06 2.65 9.00
N ILE A 122 -0.06 2.82 10.32
CA ILE A 122 -1.23 2.38 11.08
C ILE A 122 -2.05 3.62 11.45
N ASP A 123 -3.24 3.74 10.85
CA ASP A 123 -4.21 4.77 11.17
C ASP A 123 -4.99 4.36 12.42
N GLU A 124 -4.77 5.08 13.52
CA GLU A 124 -5.47 4.89 14.79
C GLU A 124 -6.64 5.87 14.87
N ARG A 125 -7.86 5.35 14.94
CA ARG A 125 -9.05 6.14 15.24
C ARG A 125 -9.42 6.01 16.71
N LYS A 126 -9.74 7.14 17.32
CA LYS A 126 -10.15 7.27 18.72
C LYS A 126 -11.57 7.85 18.77
N THR A 127 -12.48 7.15 19.44
CA THR A 127 -13.87 7.56 19.63
C THR A 127 -14.19 7.59 21.12
N GLU A 128 -14.73 8.70 21.62
CA GLU A 128 -15.19 8.77 23.01
C GLU A 128 -16.39 7.84 23.21
N ILE A 129 -16.39 7.14 24.34
CA ILE A 129 -17.53 6.36 24.81
C ILE A 129 -18.34 7.28 25.70
N GLU A 130 -19.61 7.46 25.34
CA GLU A 130 -20.58 8.24 26.09
C GLU A 130 -21.64 7.30 26.70
N TYR A 131 -22.46 7.82 27.61
CA TYR A 131 -23.67 7.14 28.06
C TYR A 131 -24.90 8.04 27.97
N ARG A 132 -26.10 7.44 27.93
CA ARG A 132 -27.38 8.15 28.09
C ARG A 132 -27.75 8.21 29.57
N ASP A 133 -28.04 9.41 30.08
CA ASP A 133 -28.62 9.59 31.41
C ASP A 133 -30.11 9.19 31.47
N ALA A 134 -30.74 9.35 32.63
CA ALA A 134 -32.15 9.00 32.84
C ALA A 134 -33.10 9.81 31.95
N GLU A 135 -32.67 10.99 31.50
CA GLU A 135 -33.37 11.88 30.57
C GLU A 135 -33.05 11.55 29.10
N GLY A 136 -32.23 10.54 28.83
CA GLY A 136 -31.82 10.10 27.49
C GLY A 136 -30.75 10.96 26.83
N LYS A 137 -30.18 11.93 27.55
CA LYS A 137 -29.15 12.85 27.07
C LYS A 137 -27.77 12.21 27.16
N ARG A 138 -26.93 12.48 26.16
CA ARG A 138 -25.54 12.00 26.11
C ARG A 138 -24.69 12.71 27.15
N GLN A 139 -23.90 11.93 27.88
CA GLN A 139 -22.98 12.37 28.91
C GLN A 139 -21.63 11.66 28.74
N SER A 140 -20.55 12.38 29.03
CA SER A 140 -19.19 11.83 29.09
C SER A 140 -18.93 11.13 30.42
N PHE A 141 -18.09 10.09 30.41
CA PHE A 141 -17.55 9.51 31.64
C PHE A 141 -16.50 10.41 32.28
N THR A 142 -16.34 10.32 33.60
CA THR A 142 -15.23 10.93 34.34
C THR A 142 -14.47 9.81 35.07
N PRO A 143 -13.24 9.46 34.63
CA PRO A 143 -12.52 9.98 33.46
C PRO A 143 -13.14 9.56 32.11
N CYS A 144 -12.90 10.34 31.05
CA CYS A 144 -13.34 10.00 29.68
C CYS A 144 -12.82 8.63 29.27
N ARG A 145 -13.68 7.85 28.60
CA ARG A 145 -13.37 6.51 28.10
C ARG A 145 -13.33 6.52 26.59
N TYR A 146 -12.50 5.69 25.97
CA TYR A 146 -12.31 5.68 24.53
C TYR A 146 -12.34 4.28 23.92
N ALA A 147 -12.93 4.18 22.74
CA ALA A 147 -12.81 3.05 21.83
C ALA A 147 -11.81 3.39 20.74
N TYR A 148 -10.89 2.46 20.48
CA TYR A 148 -9.87 2.53 19.46
C TYR A 148 -10.16 1.50 18.37
N SER A 149 -9.93 1.91 17.12
CA SER A 149 -9.97 1.03 15.94
C SER A 149 -8.79 1.37 15.03
N TYR A 150 -8.24 0.37 14.34
CA TYR A 150 -7.01 0.51 13.57
C TYR A 150 -7.22 0.11 12.10
N ASN A 151 -6.66 0.89 11.18
CA ASN A 151 -6.49 0.49 9.78
C ASN A 151 -5.01 0.47 9.42
N PHE A 152 -4.60 -0.54 8.67
CA PHE A 152 -3.23 -0.80 8.29
C PHE A 152 -3.05 -0.45 6.82
N TYR A 153 -2.06 0.39 6.52
CA TYR A 153 -1.73 0.80 5.17
C TYR A 153 -0.28 0.48 4.86
N ILE A 154 -0.03 0.01 3.64
CA ILE A 154 1.32 0.00 3.08
C ILE A 154 1.49 1.24 2.23
N VAL A 155 2.62 1.91 2.44
CA VAL A 155 3.07 3.05 1.64
C VAL A 155 4.38 2.66 0.98
N ILE A 156 4.34 2.42 -0.32
CA ILE A 156 5.52 2.15 -1.15
C ILE A 156 5.86 3.44 -1.89
N ASN A 157 7.05 3.97 -1.64
CA ASN A 157 7.59 5.09 -2.41
C ASN A 157 8.40 4.53 -3.59
N VAL A 158 8.17 5.09 -4.77
CA VAL A 158 8.79 4.63 -6.01
C VAL A 158 9.32 5.78 -6.85
N ASN A 159 10.31 5.49 -7.69
CA ASN A 159 10.80 6.38 -8.72
C ASN A 159 10.10 6.07 -10.05
N ASN A 160 8.93 6.68 -10.29
CA ASN A 160 8.18 6.55 -11.54
C ASN A 160 7.76 7.94 -12.04
N PRO A 161 7.78 8.21 -13.37
CA PRO A 161 7.47 9.53 -13.92
C PRO A 161 6.03 10.00 -13.66
N TYR A 162 5.10 9.07 -13.38
CA TYR A 162 3.67 9.38 -13.26
C TYR A 162 3.15 9.36 -11.82
N PHE A 163 3.89 8.76 -10.90
CA PHE A 163 3.54 8.66 -9.48
C PHE A 163 4.77 8.32 -8.64
N ASN A 164 4.75 8.71 -7.37
CA ASN A 164 5.86 8.51 -6.44
C ASN A 164 5.45 7.74 -5.18
N GLU A 165 4.16 7.39 -5.06
CA GLU A 165 3.59 6.71 -3.91
C GLU A 165 2.50 5.74 -4.37
N ILE A 166 2.58 4.50 -3.87
CA ILE A 166 1.51 3.52 -3.90
C ILE A 166 1.07 3.33 -2.44
N ARG A 167 -0.12 3.82 -2.11
CA ARG A 167 -0.73 3.63 -0.79
C ARG A 167 -1.98 2.78 -0.90
N PHE A 168 -2.02 1.65 -0.20
CA PHE A 168 -3.18 0.77 -0.16
C PHE A 168 -3.42 0.23 1.25
N GLN A 169 -4.68 -0.12 1.53
CA GLN A 169 -5.11 -0.68 2.80
C GLN A 169 -4.89 -2.20 2.80
N LEU A 170 -4.38 -2.74 3.90
CA LEU A 170 -4.16 -4.18 4.08
C LEU A 170 -5.39 -4.90 4.63
N ASN A 171 -6.09 -4.26 5.57
CA ASN A 171 -7.24 -4.83 6.26
C ASN A 171 -8.57 -4.38 5.63
N ASP A 172 -9.50 -5.31 5.46
CA ASP A 172 -10.80 -5.04 4.79
C ASP A 172 -11.75 -4.24 5.69
N SER A 173 -11.65 -4.45 7.00
CA SER A 173 -12.42 -3.75 8.04
C SER A 173 -11.50 -3.30 9.16
N ALA A 174 -11.86 -2.20 9.83
CA ALA A 174 -11.09 -1.69 10.95
C ALA A 174 -10.93 -2.75 12.04
N VAL A 175 -9.71 -2.90 12.55
CA VAL A 175 -9.41 -3.82 13.65
C VAL A 175 -9.78 -3.14 14.95
N ASP A 176 -10.81 -3.65 15.61
CA ASP A 176 -11.27 -3.21 16.91
C ASP A 176 -11.79 -4.41 17.73
N ASN A 177 -12.52 -4.14 18.81
CA ASN A 177 -13.16 -5.19 19.62
C ASN A 177 -14.68 -5.02 19.71
N ASP A 178 -15.29 -4.42 18.67
CA ASP A 178 -16.72 -4.10 18.59
C ASP A 178 -17.22 -3.26 19.78
N ALA A 179 -16.36 -2.41 20.34
CA ALA A 179 -16.70 -1.64 21.52
C ALA A 179 -17.87 -0.68 21.26
N GLU A 180 -18.92 -0.81 22.06
CA GLU A 180 -20.01 0.15 22.08
C GLU A 180 -19.51 1.54 22.52
N THR A 181 -19.85 2.56 21.74
CA THR A 181 -19.44 3.96 21.95
C THR A 181 -20.55 4.81 22.57
N LEU A 182 -21.76 4.26 22.75
CA LEU A 182 -22.87 4.91 23.43
C LEU A 182 -23.62 3.90 24.29
N LEU A 183 -23.45 4.00 25.60
CA LEU A 183 -24.01 3.07 26.57
C LEU A 183 -25.36 3.54 27.14
N ASP A 184 -26.22 2.62 27.54
CA ASP A 184 -27.53 2.92 28.16
C ASP A 184 -27.43 3.13 29.69
N GLY A 185 -26.47 3.96 30.12
CA GLY A 185 -26.32 4.38 31.52
C GLY A 185 -24.86 4.40 32.01
N PRO A 186 -24.58 5.07 33.15
CA PRO A 186 -23.23 5.19 33.69
C PRO A 186 -22.67 3.87 34.27
N ASP A 187 -23.57 2.97 34.69
CA ASP A 187 -23.22 1.67 35.27
C ASP A 187 -23.19 0.53 34.22
N ALA A 188 -23.48 0.84 32.96
CA ALA A 188 -23.38 -0.12 31.87
C ALA A 188 -21.93 -0.58 31.69
N VAL A 189 -21.70 -1.88 31.79
CA VAL A 189 -20.39 -2.50 31.58
C VAL A 189 -20.29 -2.95 30.13
N ARG A 190 -19.16 -2.67 29.48
CA ARG A 190 -18.87 -3.19 28.13
C ARG A 190 -19.02 -4.72 28.12
N PRO A 191 -19.79 -5.31 27.20
CA PRO A 191 -19.73 -6.75 26.99
C PRO A 191 -18.34 -7.09 26.42
N MET A 192 -17.50 -7.76 27.21
CA MET A 192 -16.24 -8.31 26.72
C MET A 192 -16.57 -9.45 25.76
N ARG A 193 -16.41 -9.25 24.44
CA ARG A 193 -16.63 -10.33 23.47
C ARG A 193 -15.38 -11.21 23.39
N GLY A 194 -15.29 -12.14 24.34
CA GLY A 194 -14.17 -13.08 24.49
C GLY A 194 -14.57 -14.36 25.21
N GLY A 195 -15.79 -14.87 24.99
CA GLY A 195 -16.23 -16.12 25.58
C GLY A 195 -17.72 -16.35 25.40
N THR A 196 -18.04 -17.48 24.77
CA THR A 196 -19.37 -18.12 24.69
C THR A 196 -20.43 -17.53 23.73
N ARG A 197 -20.80 -18.40 22.79
CA ARG A 197 -22.00 -18.35 21.95
C ARG A 197 -23.28 -18.22 22.81
N PRO A 198 -24.37 -17.62 22.29
CA PRO A 198 -25.65 -17.61 22.99
C PRO A 198 -26.21 -19.05 23.04
N GLY A 199 -26.37 -19.62 24.23
CA GLY A 199 -27.05 -20.92 24.36
C GLY A 199 -26.80 -21.77 25.62
N MET A 200 -25.95 -21.40 26.58
CA MET A 200 -25.81 -22.17 27.82
C MET A 200 -26.07 -21.32 29.06
N ALA A 201 -27.26 -21.51 29.65
CA ALA A 201 -27.50 -21.23 31.05
C ALA A 201 -26.66 -22.21 31.89
N GLY A 202 -25.55 -21.74 32.45
CA GLY A 202 -24.66 -22.61 33.23
C GLY A 202 -23.66 -21.83 34.06
N ARG A 203 -24.06 -21.57 35.32
CA ARG A 203 -23.22 -21.32 36.52
C ARG A 203 -21.86 -20.63 36.31
N ALA A 204 -21.81 -19.35 36.69
CA ALA A 204 -20.56 -18.64 36.92
C ALA A 204 -19.71 -19.31 38.03
N PRO A 205 -18.38 -19.43 37.87
CA PRO A 205 -17.50 -19.75 38.99
C PRO A 205 -17.36 -18.49 39.86
N VAL A 206 -17.70 -18.64 41.13
CA VAL A 206 -17.38 -17.67 42.19
C VAL A 206 -15.89 -17.86 42.51
N GLY A 207 -15.05 -16.86 42.22
CA GLY A 207 -13.68 -16.85 42.70
C GLY A 207 -12.75 -15.95 41.90
N GLY A 208 -12.45 -14.77 42.44
CA GLY A 208 -11.37 -13.91 41.94
C GLY A 208 -11.70 -12.44 42.11
N GLY A 209 -11.20 -11.81 43.17
CA GLY A 209 -11.40 -10.39 43.44
C GLY A 209 -10.84 -9.51 42.32
N MET A 210 -11.72 -8.87 41.55
CA MET A 210 -11.37 -7.82 40.59
C MET A 210 -11.29 -6.47 41.33
N ARG A 211 -10.11 -6.17 41.88
CA ARG A 211 -9.71 -4.80 42.26
C ARG A 211 -9.05 -4.11 41.05
N GLY A 212 -9.74 -4.07 39.92
CA GLY A 212 -9.33 -3.30 38.74
C GLY A 212 -10.51 -2.43 38.30
N GLY A 213 -10.33 -1.11 38.28
CA GLY A 213 -11.35 -0.20 37.76
C GLY A 213 -11.66 -0.49 36.28
N VAL A 214 -12.83 -0.05 35.81
CA VAL A 214 -13.21 -0.18 34.39
C VAL A 214 -12.13 0.50 33.53
N PRO A 215 -11.53 -0.19 32.54
CA PRO A 215 -10.51 0.40 31.68
C PRO A 215 -11.01 1.67 30.99
N VAL A 216 -10.16 2.70 30.94
CA VAL A 216 -10.45 3.96 30.22
C VAL A 216 -10.27 3.83 28.71
N SER A 217 -9.71 2.72 28.23
CA SER A 217 -9.39 2.46 26.83
C SER A 217 -9.39 0.95 26.53
N ASN A 218 -9.76 0.56 25.31
CA ASN A 218 -9.51 -0.80 24.74
C ASN A 218 -8.21 -0.90 23.92
N ALA A 219 -7.40 0.15 23.79
CA ALA A 219 -6.25 0.16 22.87
C ALA A 219 -5.29 -1.03 23.08
N GLU A 220 -4.95 -1.34 24.33
CA GLU A 220 -4.08 -2.49 24.65
C GLU A 220 -4.72 -3.83 24.30
N GLU A 221 -6.02 -3.98 24.54
CA GLU A 221 -6.77 -5.19 24.20
C GLU A 221 -6.81 -5.40 22.67
N VAL A 222 -7.07 -4.34 21.92
CA VAL A 222 -7.13 -4.39 20.44
C VAL A 222 -5.74 -4.67 19.88
N ARG A 223 -4.68 -4.03 20.37
CA ARG A 223 -3.29 -4.30 19.93
C ARG A 223 -2.81 -5.70 20.30
N ALA A 224 -3.33 -6.29 21.38
CA ALA A 224 -3.05 -7.67 21.77
C ALA A 224 -3.85 -8.71 20.97
N SER A 225 -4.85 -8.29 20.19
CA SER A 225 -5.66 -9.19 19.37
C SER A 225 -4.79 -9.96 18.35
N VAL A 226 -5.29 -11.12 17.93
CA VAL A 226 -4.63 -11.92 16.88
C VAL A 226 -4.67 -11.16 15.56
N GLU A 227 -5.79 -10.51 15.26
CA GLU A 227 -5.99 -9.77 14.02
C GLU A 227 -5.04 -8.58 13.88
N TYR A 228 -4.84 -7.78 14.94
CA TYR A 228 -3.87 -6.67 14.92
C TYR A 228 -2.46 -7.17 14.61
N ARG A 229 -2.03 -8.24 15.30
CA ARG A 229 -0.70 -8.84 15.10
C ARG A 229 -0.54 -9.43 13.69
N GLN A 230 -1.57 -10.06 13.16
CA GLN A 230 -1.56 -10.60 11.79
C GLN A 230 -1.32 -9.50 10.75
N TYR A 231 -2.02 -8.37 10.83
CA TYR A 231 -1.81 -7.26 9.88
C TYR A 231 -0.48 -6.54 10.09
N GLU A 232 0.00 -6.46 11.33
CA GLU A 232 1.33 -5.94 11.62
C GLU A 232 2.42 -6.83 10.99
N GLU A 233 2.36 -8.15 11.21
CA GLU A 233 3.29 -9.13 10.64
C GLU A 233 3.24 -9.12 9.11
N MET A 234 2.05 -9.12 8.52
CA MET A 234 1.88 -9.04 7.07
C MET A 234 2.45 -7.74 6.49
N GLY A 235 2.24 -6.62 7.17
CA GLY A 235 2.78 -5.33 6.74
C GLY A 235 4.31 -5.27 6.84
N GLN A 236 4.88 -5.89 7.88
CA GLN A 236 6.33 -6.07 8.02
C GLN A 236 6.89 -6.98 6.93
N GLU A 237 6.19 -8.07 6.61
CA GLU A 237 6.59 -9.01 5.55
C GLU A 237 6.69 -8.34 4.18
N ILE A 238 5.68 -7.54 3.80
CA ILE A 238 5.67 -6.75 2.56
C ILE A 238 6.83 -5.77 2.52
N ARG A 239 7.01 -5.01 3.62
CA ARG A 239 8.09 -4.03 3.74
C ARG A 239 9.45 -4.71 3.55
N ASP A 240 9.68 -5.81 4.25
CA ASP A 240 10.95 -6.50 4.23
C ASP A 240 11.22 -7.13 2.86
N ALA A 241 10.20 -7.70 2.21
CA ALA A 241 10.34 -8.24 0.85
C ALA A 241 10.82 -7.17 -0.14
N LEU A 242 10.19 -5.98 -0.14
CA LEU A 242 10.53 -4.90 -1.07
C LEU A 242 11.88 -4.22 -0.73
N LEU A 243 12.22 -4.08 0.55
CA LEU A 243 13.46 -3.42 0.96
C LEU A 243 14.70 -4.32 0.87
N ARG A 244 14.57 -5.63 1.08
CA ARG A 244 15.70 -6.58 0.92
C ARG A 244 16.23 -6.57 -0.50
N VAL A 245 15.37 -6.58 -1.50
CA VAL A 245 15.81 -6.54 -2.90
C VAL A 245 16.52 -5.23 -3.23
N ARG A 246 16.01 -4.10 -2.72
CA ARG A 246 16.69 -2.81 -2.86
C ARG A 246 18.08 -2.80 -2.23
N GLU A 247 18.27 -3.47 -1.09
CA GLU A 247 19.58 -3.60 -0.45
C GLU A 247 20.52 -4.47 -1.29
N GLN A 248 20.03 -5.60 -1.83
CA GLN A 248 20.81 -6.45 -2.72
C GLN A 248 21.28 -5.69 -3.97
N VAL A 249 20.37 -4.98 -4.68
CA VAL A 249 20.72 -4.19 -5.86
C VAL A 249 21.77 -3.12 -5.53
N ARG A 250 21.66 -2.46 -4.37
CA ARG A 250 22.67 -1.49 -3.92
C ARG A 250 24.02 -2.15 -3.64
N ASN A 251 24.02 -3.32 -3.02
CA ASN A 251 25.24 -4.06 -2.72
C ASN A 251 25.92 -4.55 -4.00
N GLU A 252 25.15 -5.05 -4.98
CA GLU A 252 25.66 -5.45 -6.30
C GLU A 252 26.23 -4.26 -7.07
N ALA A 253 25.51 -3.13 -7.10
CA ALA A 253 25.99 -1.90 -7.73
C ALA A 253 27.25 -1.36 -7.04
N ALA A 254 27.32 -1.39 -5.71
CA ALA A 254 28.50 -0.99 -4.94
C ALA A 254 29.68 -1.93 -5.20
N ALA A 255 29.45 -3.24 -5.29
CA ALA A 255 30.47 -4.23 -5.64
C ALA A 255 30.99 -4.01 -7.07
N ALA A 256 30.11 -3.72 -8.03
CA ALA A 256 30.48 -3.40 -9.40
C ALA A 256 31.26 -2.07 -9.51
N ALA A 257 30.96 -1.10 -8.64
CA ALA A 257 31.65 0.19 -8.56
C ALA A 257 32.90 0.16 -7.67
N ALA A 258 33.20 -0.96 -7.00
CA ALA A 258 34.35 -1.07 -6.11
C ALA A 258 35.66 -0.86 -6.90
N PRO A 259 36.61 -0.06 -6.37
CA PRO A 259 37.88 0.18 -7.05
C PRO A 259 38.63 -1.13 -7.22
N LYS A 260 38.89 -1.51 -8.47
CA LYS A 260 39.67 -2.70 -8.79
C LYS A 260 41.09 -2.50 -8.25
N THR A 261 41.55 -3.42 -7.41
CA THR A 261 42.87 -3.31 -6.77
C THR A 261 43.97 -3.58 -7.78
N ALA A 262 44.88 -2.62 -7.94
CA ALA A 262 46.09 -2.81 -8.74
C ALA A 262 47.04 -3.76 -8.00
N VAL A 263 47.53 -4.77 -8.72
CA VAL A 263 48.42 -5.82 -8.21
C VAL A 263 49.62 -5.95 -9.14
N THR A 264 50.77 -6.39 -8.61
CA THR A 264 51.94 -6.65 -9.44
C THR A 264 51.82 -8.05 -10.05
N CYS A 265 51.84 -8.13 -11.39
CA CYS A 265 51.76 -9.40 -12.10
C CYS A 265 53.01 -10.26 -11.82
N PRO A 266 52.87 -11.52 -11.36
CA PRO A 266 54.01 -12.38 -11.07
C PRO A 266 54.75 -12.87 -12.33
N PHE A 267 54.10 -12.80 -13.50
CA PHE A 267 54.67 -13.28 -14.77
C PHE A 267 55.50 -12.23 -15.50
N CYS A 268 55.03 -10.97 -15.55
CA CYS A 268 55.69 -9.89 -16.30
C CYS A 268 56.18 -8.73 -15.42
N GLY A 269 55.85 -8.71 -14.12
CA GLY A 269 56.25 -7.66 -13.18
C GLY A 269 55.50 -6.33 -13.33
N ALA A 270 54.58 -6.21 -14.28
CA ALA A 270 53.78 -5.00 -14.46
C ALA A 270 52.76 -4.83 -13.33
N THR A 271 52.58 -3.60 -12.84
CA THR A 271 51.40 -3.25 -12.02
C THR A 271 50.18 -3.26 -12.92
N THR A 272 49.26 -4.18 -12.69
CA THR A 272 48.07 -4.42 -13.51
C THR A 272 46.83 -4.45 -12.65
N THR A 273 45.70 -4.10 -13.26
CA THR A 273 44.39 -4.39 -12.69
C THR A 273 43.85 -5.66 -13.35
N PRO A 274 43.64 -6.77 -12.60
CA PRO A 274 43.18 -8.01 -13.21
C PRO A 274 41.88 -7.81 -13.97
N ASP A 275 41.76 -8.45 -15.12
CA ASP A 275 40.53 -8.45 -15.90
C ASP A 275 39.43 -9.30 -15.22
N ALA A 276 38.26 -9.41 -15.84
CA ALA A 276 37.15 -10.19 -15.29
C ALA A 276 37.46 -11.69 -15.08
N SER A 277 38.51 -12.19 -15.72
CA SER A 277 39.00 -13.58 -15.59
C SER A 277 40.17 -13.70 -14.60
N GLY A 278 40.58 -12.59 -13.96
CA GLY A 278 41.71 -12.55 -13.04
C GLY A 278 43.09 -12.53 -13.75
N CYS A 279 43.16 -12.14 -15.02
CA CYS A 279 44.39 -12.12 -15.81
C CYS A 279 45.00 -10.73 -15.92
N CYS A 280 46.32 -10.68 -16.08
CA CYS A 280 47.10 -9.46 -16.29
C CYS A 280 46.77 -8.86 -17.65
N GLU A 281 46.42 -7.58 -17.69
CA GLU A 281 46.04 -6.89 -18.93
C GLU A 281 47.19 -6.77 -19.95
N PHE A 282 48.44 -6.89 -19.51
CA PHE A 282 49.62 -6.73 -20.36
C PHE A 282 50.14 -8.04 -20.94
N CYS A 283 50.03 -9.16 -20.21
CA CYS A 283 50.63 -10.43 -20.62
C CYS A 283 49.65 -11.61 -20.64
N GLY A 284 48.41 -11.42 -20.20
CA GLY A 284 47.39 -12.47 -20.11
C GLY A 284 47.66 -13.54 -19.04
N GLY A 285 48.69 -13.38 -18.21
CA GLY A 285 49.01 -14.32 -17.13
C GLY A 285 48.06 -14.16 -15.94
N ALA A 286 47.59 -15.26 -15.36
CA ALA A 286 46.74 -15.24 -14.18
C ALA A 286 47.42 -14.53 -13.01
N VAL A 287 46.77 -13.54 -12.41
CA VAL A 287 47.36 -12.71 -11.34
C VAL A 287 47.02 -13.24 -9.95
N ASN A 288 45.97 -14.05 -9.85
CA ASN A 288 45.58 -14.77 -8.64
C ASN A 288 45.71 -16.28 -8.91
N GLY A 289 46.74 -16.91 -8.34
CA GLY A 289 46.91 -18.37 -8.25
C GLY A 289 46.85 -18.80 -6.80
#